data_AF-A0A351LCA6-F1
#
_entry.id   AF-A0A351LCA6-F1
#
_cell.length_a   1.000
_cell.length_b   1.000
_cell.length_c   1.000
_cell.angle_alpha   90.00
_cell.angle_beta   90.00
_cell.angle_gamma   90.00
#
_symmetry.space_group_name_H-M   'P 1'
#
loop_
_entity.id
_entity.type
_entity.pdbx_description
1 polymer ?
#
loop_
_entity_poly.entity_id
_entity_poly.type
_entity_poly.pdbx_seq_one_letter_code
_entity_poly.pdbx_strand_id
1 'polypeptide(L)' 'MSRRVHITLPDYVYEALEQWADEQGRPTANLISFLVETAVLQAQKRGELPPQQKKPPEGQK' A
#
# COMPACT_ATOMS: atom_id res chain seq x y z
N MET A 1 -3.73 12.58 1.91
CA MET A 1 -3.37 12.22 3.30
C MET A 1 -2.70 10.86 3.28
N SER A 2 -1.51 10.73 3.84
CA SER A 2 -0.83 9.43 4.03
C SER A 2 -0.81 9.07 5.51
N ARG A 3 -0.86 7.77 5.84
CA ARG A 3 -0.67 7.27 7.20
C ARG A 3 0.51 6.30 7.21
N ARG A 4 1.33 6.36 8.26
CA ARG A 4 2.45 5.44 8.45
C ARG A 4 2.00 4.23 9.26
N VAL A 5 2.32 3.03 8.77
CA VAL A 5 2.08 1.76 9.45
C VAL A 5 3.40 0.98 9.54
N HIS A 6 3.52 0.12 10.54
CA HIS A 6 4.63 -0.83 10.66
C HIS A 6 4.10 -2.21 10.28
N ILE A 7 4.79 -2.90 9.38
CA ILE A 7 4.45 -4.24 8.91
C ILE A 7 5.63 -5.17 9.18
N THR A 8 5.34 -6.43 9.51
CA THR A 8 6.34 -7.49 9.64
C THR A 8 6.11 -8.48 8.50
N LEU A 9 7.16 -8.81 7.76
CA LEU A 9 7.12 -9.68 6.59
C LEU A 9 8.08 -10.85 6.81
N PRO A 10 7.79 -12.04 6.24
CA PRO A 10 8.79 -13.09 6.14
C PRO A 10 10.01 -12.62 5.33
N ASP A 11 11.21 -13.07 5.70
CA ASP A 11 12.47 -12.63 5.09
C ASP A 11 12.46 -12.80 3.56
N TYR A 12 12.03 -13.97 3.06
CA TYR A 12 11.98 -14.24 1.62
C TYR A 12 11.06 -13.28 0.84
N VAL A 13 10.03 -12.72 1.50
CA VAL A 13 9.14 -11.73 0.89
C VAL A 13 9.84 -10.38 0.84
N TYR A 14 10.53 -10.01 1.91
CA TYR A 14 11.26 -8.74 1.97
C TYR A 14 12.39 -8.70 0.94
N GLU A 15 13.19 -9.76 0.83
CA GLU A 15 14.29 -9.87 -0.14
C GLU A 15 13.78 -9.73 -1.58
N ALA A 16 12.67 -10.39 -1.93
CA ALA A 16 12.06 -10.28 -3.25
C ALA A 16 11.56 -8.85 -3.54
N LEU A 17 11.01 -8.17 -2.53
CA LEU A 17 10.57 -6.77 -2.66
C LEU A 17 11.76 -5.82 -2.78
N GLU A 18 12.84 -6.05 -2.04
CA GLU A 18 14.07 -5.25 -2.11
C GLU A 18 14.67 -5.34 -3.51
N GLN A 19 14.89 -6.55 -4.03
CA GLN A 19 15.39 -6.77 -5.38
C GLN A 19 14.50 -6.08 -6.43
N TRP A 20 13.17 -6.23 -6.32
CA TRP A 20 12.26 -5.62 -7.27
C TRP A 20 12.22 -4.08 -7.19
N ALA A 21 12.48 -3.51 -6.02
CA ALA A 21 12.58 -2.07 -5.84
C ALA A 21 13.88 -1.52 -6.43
N ASP A 22 14.99 -2.24 -6.24
CA ASP A 22 16.31 -1.91 -6.79
C ASP A 22 16.30 -1.91 -8.33
N GLU A 23 15.68 -2.92 -8.95
CA GLU A 23 15.50 -2.96 -10.41
C GLU A 23 14.73 -1.75 -10.96
N GLN A 24 13.86 -1.14 -10.14
CA GLN A 24 13.08 0.05 -10.50
C GLN A 24 13.74 1.36 -10.04
N GLY A 25 14.90 1.31 -9.38
CA GLY A 25 15.60 2.48 -8.87
C GLY A 25 14.79 3.27 -7.83
N ARG A 26 14.01 2.60 -6.99
CA ARG A 26 13.17 3.26 -5.97
C ARG A 26 13.30 2.61 -4.59
N PRO A 27 12.98 3.33 -3.49
CA PRO A 27 12.97 2.75 -2.15
C PRO A 27 11.96 1.60 -2.01
N THR A 28 12.34 0.53 -1.30
CA THR A 28 11.49 -0.64 -1.01
C THR A 28 10.16 -0.25 -0.37
N ALA A 29 10.16 0.73 0.54
CA ALA A 29 8.94 1.24 1.18
C ALA A 29 7.95 1.86 0.18
N ASN A 30 8.44 2.49 -0.89
CA ASN A 30 7.60 3.08 -1.93
C ASN A 30 6.98 1.99 -2.81
N LEU A 31 7.76 0.95 -3.17
CA LEU A 31 7.22 -0.24 -3.84
C LEU A 31 6.10 -0.86 -3.00
N ILE A 32 6.36 -1.13 -1.71
CA ILE A 32 5.38 -1.73 -0.80
C ILE A 32 4.11 -0.89 -0.74
N SER A 33 4.24 0.43 -0.60
CA SER A 33 3.10 1.35 -0.55
C SER A 33 2.25 1.26 -1.82
N PHE A 34 2.89 1.25 -2.99
CA PHE A 34 2.23 1.10 -4.28
C PHE A 34 1.53 -0.26 -4.43
N LEU A 35 2.18 -1.35 -4.00
CA LEU A 35 1.60 -2.69 -4.06
C LEU A 35 0.37 -2.82 -3.17
N VAL A 36 0.43 -2.30 -1.95
CA VAL A 36 -0.70 -2.29 -1.01
C VAL A 36 -1.87 -1.48 -1.59
N GLU A 37 -1.61 -0.28 -2.12
CA GLU A 37 -2.66 0.53 -2.77
C GLU A 37 -3.29 -0.21 -3.96
N THR A 38 -2.47 -0.80 -4.82
CA THR A 38 -2.92 -1.56 -5.99
C THR A 38 -3.79 -2.75 -5.57
N ALA A 39 -3.38 -3.51 -4.55
CA ALA A 39 -4.14 -4.64 -4.03
C ALA A 39 -5.51 -4.20 -3.49
N VAL A 40 -5.55 -3.10 -2.72
CA VAL A 40 -6.81 -2.53 -2.20
C VAL A 40 -7.74 -2.08 -3.33
N LEU A 41 -7.21 -1.41 -4.36
CA LEU A 41 -8.00 -0.99 -5.52
C LEU A 41 -8.57 -2.18 -6.30
N GLN A 42 -7.79 -3.26 -6.45
CA GLN A 42 -8.27 -4.48 -7.09
C GLN A 42 -9.37 -5.17 -6.27
N ALA A 43 -9.19 -5.28 -4.95
CA ALA A 43 -10.20 -5.85 -4.06
C ALA A 43 -11.51 -5.04 -4.08
N GLN A 44 -11.43 -3.71 -4.15
CA GLN A 44 -12.61 -2.85 -4.36
C GLN A 44 -13.31 -3.13 -5.70
N LYS A 45 -12.55 -3.26 -6.79
CA LYS A 45 -13.12 -3.58 -8.12
C LYS A 45 -13.80 -4.95 -8.15
N ARG A 46 -13.32 -5.91 -7.35
CA ARG A 46 -13.90 -7.26 -7.22
C ARG A 46 -15.09 -7.31 -6.27
N GLY A 47 -15.36 -6.23 -5.51
CA GLY A 47 -16.42 -6.19 -4.50
C GLY A 47 -16.06 -6.91 -3.19
N GLU A 48 -14.79 -7.23 -2.96
CA GLU A 48 -14.30 -7.89 -1.74
C GLU A 48 -14.21 -6.93 -0.55
N LEU A 49 -14.03 -5.63 -0.84
CA LEU A 49 -14.03 -4.57 0.15
C LEU A 49 -15.32 -3.76 0.04
N PRO A 50 -15.91 -3.31 1.17
CA PRO A 50 -17.01 -2.36 1.12
C PRO A 50 -16.57 -1.09 0.38
N PRO A 51 -17.46 -0.43 -0.39
CA PRO A 51 -17.13 0.81 -1.07
C PRO A 51 -16.65 1.82 -0.01
N GLN A 52 -15.45 2.39 -0.21
CA GLN A 52 -14.92 3.35 0.74
C GLN A 52 -15.93 4.50 0.88
N GLN A 53 -16.51 4.64 2.07
CA GLN A 53 -17.18 5.87 2.44
C GLN A 53 -16.13 6.97 2.35
N LYS A 54 -16.29 7.90 1.40
CA LYS A 54 -15.63 9.20 1.45
C LYS A 54 -16.02 9.84 2.77
N LYS A 55 -15.25 9.63 3.83
CA LYS A 55 -15.39 10.46 5.04
C LYS A 55 -15.14 11.90 4.59
N PRO A 56 -16.06 12.84 4.86
CA PRO A 56 -15.83 14.25 4.55
C PRO A 56 -14.51 14.69 5.20
N PRO A 57 -13.78 15.65 4.61
CA PRO A 57 -12.61 16.23 5.26
C PRO A 57 -13.03 16.74 6.63
N GLU A 58 -12.50 16.10 7.67
CA GLU A 58 -12.75 16.41 9.06
C GLU A 58 -12.07 17.75 9.36
N GLY A 59 -12.89 18.82 9.37
CA GLY A 59 -12.70 20.03 10.16
C GLY A 59 -11.44 20.86 9.91
N GLN A 60 -11.60 21.91 9.08
CA GLN A 60 -11.05 23.22 9.45
C GLN A 60 -11.62 23.60 10.83
N LYS A 61 -10.77 23.79 11.84
CA LYS A 61 -10.95 24.77 12.93
C LYS A 61 -9.58 25.12 13.50
#